data_AF-A0A6A6T2X9-F1
#
_entry.id   AF-A0A6A6T2X9-F1
#
_cell.length_a   1.000
_cell.length_b   1.000
_cell.length_c   1.000
_cell.angle_alpha   90.00
_cell.angle_beta   90.00
_cell.angle_gamma   90.00
#
_symmetry.space_group_name_H-M   'P 1'
#
loop_
_entity.id
_entity.type
_entity.pdbx_description
1 polymer ?
#
loop_
_entity_poly.entity_id
_entity_poly.type
_entity_poly.pdbx_seq_one_letter_code
_entity_poly.pdbx_strand_id
1 'polypeptide(L)'
;MALTGNKRKAKKQATVPRAKRRAVTPEPSAPSEEPCPHSWKVVKVNDIAEDHDPMCRICLERFLDIEHAGETPICMLPFGHVFCGVCIESHRDQSLSCPIYRCSQLPQPETCSKCKAFVVAHPGQEHVVITIKPYEILGELKQEMKTLADDHPLFKLPSGDLKALNRFWADILKKCKNQHHDADDLAEMLDPFIVEAERVEAKKRYGEQCFEPLPATQAKYFQDRDPESQDYSSGQEPWLAAFLRQWAEAYVLECGTTEPAFKWGVLAPGQNDDNIMSMYWRVKRILGHRKDGEVWKYYVEWVGKRWPPEVMRAEDLVEQQALVSAYNEEHGIATLHNKIIELDE
;
A
#
# COMPACT_ATOMS: atom_id res chain seq x y z
N MET A 1 -82.08 21.40 40.18
CA MET A 1 -81.57 22.72 39.75
C MET A 1 -81.39 22.69 38.25
N ALA A 2 -82.08 23.59 37.56
CA ALA A 2 -82.36 23.55 36.13
C ALA A 2 -81.40 24.45 35.32
N LEU A 3 -81.14 23.98 34.09
CA LEU A 3 -81.02 24.67 32.81
C LEU A 3 -80.56 26.14 32.75
N THR A 4 -79.55 26.39 31.92
CA THR A 4 -79.49 27.37 30.78
C THR A 4 -78.02 27.42 30.33
N GLY A 5 -77.61 27.37 29.06
CA GLY A 5 -78.21 27.77 27.80
C GLY A 5 -77.40 28.94 27.24
N ASN A 6 -76.50 28.74 26.27
CA ASN A 6 -76.03 29.84 25.42
C ASN A 6 -75.50 29.45 24.03
N LYS A 7 -76.40 29.65 23.06
CA LYS A 7 -76.29 30.36 21.78
C LYS A 7 -75.02 30.25 20.93
N ARG A 8 -75.24 29.56 19.80
CA ARG A 8 -74.57 29.63 18.49
C ARG A 8 -74.22 31.07 18.03
N LYS A 9 -73.01 31.25 17.50
CA LYS A 9 -72.69 32.27 16.48
C LYS A 9 -72.09 31.58 15.26
N ALA A 10 -72.82 31.61 14.16
CA ALA A 10 -72.35 31.22 12.84
C ALA A 10 -71.39 32.30 12.31
N LYS A 11 -70.20 31.90 11.86
CA LYS A 11 -69.29 32.77 11.11
C LYS A 11 -69.12 32.19 9.70
N LYS A 12 -69.59 32.98 8.73
CA LYS A 12 -69.55 32.74 7.28
C LYS A 12 -68.14 32.35 6.82
N GLN A 13 -68.03 31.23 6.12
CA GLN A 13 -66.85 30.91 5.31
C GLN A 13 -66.82 31.86 4.11
N ALA A 14 -65.73 32.62 3.99
CA ALA A 14 -65.40 33.36 2.78
C ALA A 14 -64.61 32.40 1.86
N THR A 15 -65.19 32.09 0.70
CA THR A 15 -64.53 31.41 -0.41
C THR A 15 -63.44 32.32 -0.99
N VAL A 16 -62.19 31.90 -0.87
CA VAL A 16 -61.03 32.52 -1.54
C VAL A 16 -61.03 32.07 -3.02
N PRO A 17 -60.78 32.97 -3.99
CA PRO A 17 -60.80 32.63 -5.40
C PRO A 17 -59.63 31.69 -5.75
N ARG A 18 -59.96 30.62 -6.49
CA ARG A 18 -59.05 29.64 -7.06
C ARG A 18 -58.10 30.33 -8.05
N ALA A 19 -56.88 30.63 -7.61
CA ALA A 19 -55.81 31.11 -8.47
C ALA A 19 -55.50 30.05 -9.53
N LYS A 20 -55.58 30.44 -10.81
CA LYS A 20 -55.12 29.64 -11.95
C LYS A 20 -53.64 29.29 -11.73
N ARG A 21 -53.34 28.00 -11.51
CA ARG A 21 -51.98 27.47 -11.56
C ARG A 21 -51.43 27.78 -12.96
N ARG A 22 -50.51 28.75 -13.04
CA ARG A 22 -49.64 28.92 -14.19
C ARG A 22 -48.81 27.65 -14.31
N ALA A 23 -48.77 27.07 -15.51
CA ALA A 23 -47.82 26.04 -15.84
C ALA A 23 -46.42 26.62 -15.61
N VAL A 24 -45.69 26.02 -14.66
CA VAL A 24 -44.26 26.28 -14.49
C VAL A 24 -43.59 25.56 -15.65
N THR A 25 -43.16 26.33 -16.65
CA THR A 25 -42.20 25.87 -17.64
C THR A 25 -40.97 25.38 -16.87
N PRO A 26 -40.46 24.16 -17.11
CA PRO A 26 -39.23 23.71 -16.47
C PRO A 26 -38.12 24.71 -16.82
N GLU A 27 -37.44 25.25 -15.81
CA GLU A 27 -36.18 25.93 -16.03
C GLU A 27 -35.23 24.98 -16.77
N PRO A 28 -34.46 25.48 -17.77
CA PRO A 28 -33.44 24.67 -18.40
C PRO A 28 -32.46 24.21 -17.32
N SER A 29 -32.39 22.90 -17.11
CA SER A 29 -31.42 22.26 -16.25
C SER A 29 -30.03 22.79 -16.59
N ALA A 30 -29.29 23.23 -15.57
CA ALA A 30 -27.89 23.64 -15.68
C ALA A 30 -27.09 22.64 -16.52
N PRO A 31 -26.07 23.09 -17.28
CA PRO A 31 -25.21 22.17 -18.03
C PRO A 31 -24.73 21.09 -17.07
N SER A 32 -25.02 19.82 -17.41
CA SER A 32 -24.65 18.68 -16.60
C SER A 32 -23.15 18.71 -16.36
N GLU A 33 -22.72 18.97 -15.13
CA GLU A 33 -21.32 18.82 -14.76
C GLU A 33 -20.88 17.42 -15.16
N GLU A 34 -19.82 17.31 -15.95
CA GLU A 34 -19.24 16.01 -16.27
C GLU A 34 -18.93 15.27 -14.95
N PRO A 35 -19.26 13.97 -14.86
CA PRO A 35 -19.04 13.21 -13.64
C PRO A 35 -17.55 13.25 -13.30
N CYS A 36 -17.27 13.48 -12.02
CA CYS A 36 -15.91 13.52 -11.49
C CYS A 36 -15.13 12.28 -11.98
N PRO A 37 -13.91 12.44 -12.50
CA PRO A 37 -13.17 11.33 -13.10
C PRO A 37 -12.63 10.35 -12.04
N HIS A 38 -12.81 10.64 -10.75
CA HIS A 38 -12.54 9.76 -9.61
C HIS A 38 -13.81 9.12 -9.02
N SER A 39 -15.00 9.50 -9.52
CA SER A 39 -16.27 8.88 -9.12
C SER A 39 -16.37 7.46 -9.70
N TRP A 40 -17.07 6.59 -8.99
CA TRP A 40 -17.38 5.24 -9.46
C TRP A 40 -18.83 5.14 -9.89
N LYS A 41 -19.10 4.20 -10.79
CA LYS A 41 -20.47 3.76 -11.08
C LYS A 41 -20.70 2.39 -10.44
N VAL A 42 -21.92 2.17 -9.96
CA VAL A 42 -22.35 0.83 -9.55
C VAL A 42 -22.60 0.01 -10.82
N VAL A 43 -22.02 -1.18 -10.90
CA VAL A 43 -22.15 -2.12 -12.02
C VAL A 43 -22.75 -3.43 -11.54
N LYS A 44 -23.41 -4.16 -12.43
CA LYS A 44 -23.82 -5.54 -12.15
C LYS A 44 -22.65 -6.47 -12.43
N VAL A 45 -22.61 -7.62 -11.77
CA VAL A 45 -21.58 -8.64 -12.01
C VAL A 45 -21.49 -9.01 -13.50
N ASN A 46 -22.64 -9.15 -14.16
CA ASN A 46 -22.72 -9.51 -15.58
C ASN A 46 -22.21 -8.41 -16.53
N ASP A 47 -22.04 -7.18 -16.03
CA ASP A 47 -21.54 -6.05 -16.82
C ASP A 47 -20.01 -5.89 -16.66
N ILE A 48 -19.37 -6.72 -15.84
CA ILE A 48 -17.92 -6.79 -15.70
C ILE A 48 -17.40 -7.62 -16.87
N ALA A 49 -16.51 -7.05 -17.68
CA ALA A 49 -15.92 -7.75 -18.81
C ALA A 49 -15.18 -9.03 -18.35
N GLU A 50 -15.23 -10.09 -19.17
CA GLU A 50 -14.69 -11.42 -18.84
C GLU A 50 -13.18 -11.42 -18.54
N ASP A 51 -12.46 -10.39 -18.97
CA ASP A 51 -11.03 -10.17 -18.75
C ASP A 51 -10.71 -9.52 -17.39
N HIS A 52 -11.70 -9.06 -16.64
CA HIS A 52 -11.50 -8.55 -15.28
C HIS A 52 -11.49 -9.69 -14.26
N ASP A 53 -10.54 -9.62 -13.31
CA ASP A 53 -10.47 -10.56 -12.19
C ASP A 53 -11.79 -10.47 -11.39
N PRO A 54 -12.51 -11.58 -11.15
CA PRO A 54 -13.81 -11.58 -10.46
C PRO A 54 -13.70 -11.31 -8.96
N MET A 55 -12.64 -10.64 -8.52
CA MET A 55 -12.30 -10.36 -7.13
C MET A 55 -12.11 -8.87 -6.90
N CYS A 56 -12.51 -8.39 -5.72
CA CYS A 56 -12.13 -7.08 -5.28
C CYS A 56 -10.63 -7.05 -4.98
N ARG A 57 -9.89 -6.11 -5.58
CA ARG A 57 -8.44 -5.97 -5.37
C ARG A 57 -8.04 -5.40 -4.00
N ILE A 58 -9.01 -5.01 -3.17
CA ILE A 58 -8.76 -4.51 -1.81
C ILE A 58 -8.96 -5.63 -0.79
N CYS A 59 -10.16 -6.21 -0.70
CA CYS A 59 -10.46 -7.27 0.27
C CYS A 59 -10.17 -8.69 -0.25
N LEU A 60 -9.88 -8.84 -1.55
CA LEU A 60 -9.63 -10.12 -2.23
C LEU A 60 -10.82 -11.08 -2.29
N GLU A 61 -12.01 -10.65 -1.88
CA GLU A 61 -13.24 -11.44 -1.98
C GLU A 61 -13.77 -11.47 -3.42
N ARG A 62 -14.31 -12.63 -3.83
CA ARG A 62 -14.95 -12.80 -5.14
C ARG A 62 -16.30 -12.10 -5.15
N PHE A 63 -16.57 -11.29 -6.17
CA PHE A 63 -17.86 -10.59 -6.32
C PHE A 63 -19.06 -11.55 -6.35
N LEU A 64 -18.83 -12.82 -6.74
CA LEU A 64 -19.83 -13.89 -6.83
C LEU A 64 -20.00 -14.70 -5.53
N ASP A 65 -18.98 -14.71 -4.65
CA ASP A 65 -18.98 -15.56 -3.43
C ASP A 65 -19.26 -14.76 -2.17
N ILE A 66 -19.42 -13.43 -2.27
CA ILE A 66 -19.96 -12.63 -1.17
C ILE A 66 -21.36 -13.17 -0.92
N GLU A 67 -21.57 -13.88 0.19
CA GLU A 67 -22.89 -14.41 0.63
C GLU A 67 -23.98 -13.32 0.73
N HIS A 68 -23.57 -12.06 0.56
CA HIS A 68 -24.34 -10.82 0.51
C HIS A 68 -24.30 -10.18 -0.89
N ALA A 69 -24.21 -10.93 -1.99
CA ALA A 69 -24.16 -10.43 -3.37
C ALA A 69 -25.36 -9.54 -3.80
N GLY A 70 -26.33 -9.34 -2.91
CA GLY A 70 -27.40 -8.35 -3.04
C GLY A 70 -27.24 -7.07 -2.19
N GLU A 71 -26.32 -7.01 -1.23
CA GLU A 71 -26.20 -5.90 -0.26
C GLU A 71 -24.99 -5.01 -0.49
N THR A 72 -23.85 -5.56 -0.96
CA THR A 72 -22.66 -4.76 -1.24
C THR A 72 -22.58 -4.43 -2.74
N PRO A 73 -22.75 -3.17 -3.15
CA PRO A 73 -22.69 -2.80 -4.57
C PRO A 73 -21.29 -3.05 -5.12
N ILE A 74 -21.21 -3.46 -6.39
CA ILE A 74 -19.94 -3.55 -7.09
C ILE A 74 -19.70 -2.23 -7.82
N CYS A 75 -18.53 -1.65 -7.64
CA CYS A 75 -18.20 -0.32 -8.10
C CYS A 75 -17.08 -0.40 -9.14
N MET A 76 -17.27 0.29 -10.26
CA MET A 76 -16.28 0.41 -11.34
C MET A 76 -15.82 1.86 -11.45
N LEU A 77 -14.51 2.06 -11.39
CA LEU A 77 -13.88 3.35 -11.66
C LEU A 77 -13.91 3.67 -13.17
N PRO A 78 -13.75 4.94 -13.58
CA PRO A 78 -13.91 5.33 -14.98
C PRO A 78 -12.88 4.71 -15.93
N PHE A 79 -11.74 4.27 -15.38
CA PHE A 79 -10.69 3.53 -16.07
C PHE A 79 -10.84 1.99 -15.95
N GLY A 80 -12.03 1.50 -15.61
CA GLY A 80 -12.41 0.08 -15.70
C GLY A 80 -12.07 -0.79 -14.49
N HIS A 81 -11.33 -0.31 -13.50
CA HIS A 81 -11.02 -1.10 -12.30
C HIS A 81 -12.25 -1.28 -11.40
N VAL A 82 -12.45 -2.52 -10.94
CA VAL A 82 -13.65 -2.95 -10.20
C VAL A 82 -13.33 -3.32 -8.75
N PHE A 83 -14.18 -2.90 -7.82
CA PHE A 83 -14.03 -3.11 -6.37
C PHE A 83 -15.38 -3.32 -5.69
N CYS A 84 -15.38 -3.89 -4.48
CA CYS A 84 -16.54 -3.84 -3.60
C CYS A 84 -16.81 -2.39 -3.17
N GLY A 85 -18.09 -2.03 -3.05
CA GLY A 85 -18.54 -0.68 -2.70
C GLY A 85 -17.96 -0.19 -1.39
N VAL A 86 -18.02 -1.03 -0.34
CA VAL A 86 -17.46 -0.72 0.98
C VAL A 86 -15.95 -0.45 0.90
N CYS A 87 -15.22 -1.27 0.16
CA CYS A 87 -13.76 -1.13 0.04
C CYS A 87 -13.38 0.15 -0.71
N ILE A 88 -14.04 0.46 -1.83
CA ILE A 88 -13.71 1.67 -2.58
C ILE A 88 -14.16 2.93 -1.85
N GLU A 89 -15.28 2.89 -1.14
CA GLU A 89 -15.76 4.00 -0.31
C GLU A 89 -14.79 4.30 0.83
N SER A 90 -14.39 3.27 1.59
CA SER A 90 -13.39 3.41 2.66
C SER A 90 -12.03 3.89 2.14
N HIS A 91 -11.58 3.40 0.98
CA HIS A 91 -10.36 3.91 0.33
C HIS A 91 -10.51 5.39 -0.04
N ARG A 92 -11.69 5.79 -0.50
CA ARG A 92 -11.97 7.15 -0.98
C ARG A 92 -12.12 8.17 0.14
N ASP A 93 -12.42 7.73 1.35
CA ASP A 93 -12.32 8.57 2.55
C ASP A 93 -10.87 9.00 2.81
N GLN A 94 -9.89 8.23 2.32
CA GLN A 94 -8.48 8.44 2.62
C GLN A 94 -7.66 8.87 1.41
N SER A 95 -8.07 8.51 0.18
CA SER A 95 -7.25 8.68 -1.02
C SER A 95 -8.03 8.84 -2.33
N LEU A 96 -7.52 9.73 -3.20
CA LEU A 96 -7.96 9.85 -4.59
C LEU A 96 -7.24 8.91 -5.56
N SER A 97 -6.22 8.17 -5.11
CA SER A 97 -5.51 7.19 -5.95
C SER A 97 -6.40 6.00 -6.32
N CYS A 98 -6.01 5.26 -7.35
CA CYS A 98 -6.58 3.95 -7.62
C CYS A 98 -6.01 2.97 -6.59
N PRO A 99 -6.83 2.07 -6.01
CA PRO A 99 -6.31 1.00 -5.18
C PRO A 99 -5.46 -0.04 -5.93
N ILE A 100 -5.58 -0.13 -7.26
CA ILE A 100 -4.69 -0.98 -8.08
C ILE A 100 -3.34 -0.28 -8.27
N TYR A 101 -2.28 -1.00 -7.88
CA TYR A 101 -0.90 -0.60 -8.06
C TYR A 101 -0.56 -0.31 -9.53
N ARG A 102 0.23 0.75 -9.77
CA ARG A 102 0.67 1.19 -11.12
C ARG A 102 -0.46 1.50 -12.10
N CYS A 103 -1.67 1.81 -11.62
CA CYS A 103 -2.72 2.33 -12.48
C CYS A 103 -2.28 3.69 -13.08
N SER A 104 -1.76 3.65 -14.31
CA SER A 104 -1.32 4.84 -15.05
C SER A 104 -2.49 5.66 -15.61
N GLN A 105 -3.71 5.11 -15.55
CA GLN A 105 -4.93 5.73 -16.07
C GLN A 105 -5.62 6.65 -15.06
N LEU A 106 -4.93 7.00 -13.97
CA LEU A 106 -5.47 7.87 -12.93
C LEU A 106 -5.60 9.32 -13.44
N PRO A 107 -6.82 9.88 -13.46
CA PRO A 107 -7.00 11.28 -13.78
C PRO A 107 -6.38 12.14 -12.68
N GLN A 108 -5.79 13.28 -13.06
CA GLN A 108 -5.22 14.21 -12.10
C GLN A 108 -6.34 14.86 -11.26
N PRO A 109 -6.22 14.92 -9.92
CA PRO A 109 -7.26 15.46 -9.03
C PRO A 109 -7.55 16.95 -9.28
N GLU A 110 -6.64 17.65 -9.97
CA GLU A 110 -6.79 19.05 -10.37
C GLU A 110 -7.83 19.29 -11.48
N THR A 111 -8.41 18.23 -12.04
CA THR A 111 -9.38 18.34 -13.15
C THR A 111 -10.82 18.54 -12.69
N CYS A 112 -11.14 18.31 -11.41
CA CYS A 112 -12.48 18.40 -10.87
C CYS A 112 -12.54 19.22 -9.57
N SER A 113 -13.53 20.11 -9.43
CA SER A 113 -13.74 20.96 -8.25
C SER A 113 -13.93 20.14 -6.96
N LYS A 114 -14.60 18.98 -7.02
CA LYS A 114 -14.80 18.09 -5.87
C LYS A 114 -13.49 17.44 -5.42
N CYS A 115 -12.65 17.01 -6.36
CA CYS A 115 -11.33 16.46 -6.06
C CYS A 115 -10.39 17.51 -5.49
N LYS A 116 -10.42 18.74 -6.03
CA LYS A 116 -9.70 19.88 -5.44
C LYS A 116 -10.13 20.13 -4.00
N ALA A 117 -11.44 20.17 -3.75
CA ALA A 117 -11.98 20.35 -2.40
C ALA A 117 -11.57 19.20 -1.47
N PHE A 118 -11.56 17.96 -1.96
CA PHE A 118 -11.07 16.81 -1.20
C PHE A 118 -9.59 16.97 -0.82
N VAL A 119 -8.71 17.31 -1.77
CA VAL A 119 -7.27 17.54 -1.51
C VAL A 119 -7.07 18.67 -0.49
N VAL A 120 -7.84 19.76 -0.59
CA VAL A 120 -7.79 20.88 0.36
C VAL A 120 -8.32 20.49 1.75
N ALA A 121 -9.35 19.65 1.81
CA ALA A 121 -9.96 19.18 3.05
C ALA A 121 -9.16 18.05 3.73
N HIS A 122 -8.30 17.37 2.97
CA HIS A 122 -7.41 16.31 3.44
C HIS A 122 -5.94 16.68 3.13
N PRO A 123 -5.40 17.79 3.69
CA PRO A 123 -4.04 18.25 3.46
C PRO A 123 -2.96 17.35 4.11
N GLY A 124 -3.27 16.08 4.37
CA GLY A 124 -2.45 15.10 5.10
C GLY A 124 -2.02 13.87 4.30
N GLN A 125 -2.20 13.86 2.97
CA GLN A 125 -1.58 12.84 2.10
C GLN A 125 -0.18 13.24 1.61
N GLU A 126 0.43 14.21 2.27
CA GLU A 126 1.81 14.57 2.06
C GLU A 126 2.67 13.72 2.99
N HIS A 127 3.63 12.99 2.43
CA HIS A 127 4.56 12.19 3.20
C HIS A 127 5.93 12.83 3.15
N VAL A 128 6.60 12.84 4.30
CA VAL A 128 8.03 13.15 4.33
C VAL A 128 8.75 11.91 3.79
N VAL A 129 9.40 12.08 2.65
CA VAL A 129 10.12 11.01 1.95
C VAL A 129 11.52 11.49 1.62
N ILE A 130 12.46 10.56 1.50
CA ILE A 130 13.78 10.85 0.93
C ILE A 130 13.83 10.36 -0.52
N THR A 131 14.69 10.98 -1.32
CA THR A 131 15.13 10.39 -2.59
C THR A 131 16.37 9.55 -2.32
N ILE A 132 16.37 8.27 -2.74
CA ILE A 132 17.51 7.39 -2.50
C ILE A 132 18.72 7.85 -3.30
N LYS A 133 19.70 8.37 -2.58
CA LYS A 133 21.04 8.69 -3.09
C LYS A 133 22.03 7.69 -2.46
N PRO A 134 22.42 6.63 -3.19
CA PRO A 134 23.02 5.46 -2.56
C PRO A 134 24.31 5.76 -1.77
N TYR A 135 25.18 6.62 -2.30
CA TYR A 135 26.45 6.94 -1.65
C TYR A 135 26.30 7.80 -0.40
N GLU A 136 25.36 8.76 -0.42
CA GLU A 136 25.09 9.64 0.73
C GLU A 136 24.50 8.80 1.87
N ILE A 137 23.44 8.04 1.57
CA ILE A 137 22.74 7.20 2.55
C ILE A 137 23.66 6.13 3.14
N LEU A 138 24.43 5.44 2.31
CA LEU A 138 25.37 4.41 2.78
C LEU A 138 26.49 5.00 3.65
N GLY A 139 26.92 6.23 3.37
CA GLY A 139 27.92 6.94 4.17
C GLY A 139 27.41 7.21 5.58
N GLU A 140 26.23 7.82 5.69
CA GLU A 140 25.58 8.13 6.96
C GLU A 140 25.27 6.86 7.76
N LEU A 141 24.66 5.84 7.13
CA LEU A 141 24.34 4.57 7.79
C LEU A 141 25.59 3.89 8.39
N LYS A 142 26.71 3.92 7.67
CA LYS A 142 27.99 3.38 8.17
C LYS A 142 28.53 4.18 9.35
N GLN A 143 28.40 5.49 9.32
CA GLN A 143 28.87 6.37 10.37
C GLN A 143 28.03 6.16 11.65
N GLU A 144 26.71 6.08 11.51
CA GLU A 144 25.79 5.83 12.64
C GLU A 144 25.99 4.44 13.26
N MET A 145 26.18 3.41 12.44
CA MET A 145 26.51 2.07 12.92
C MET A 145 27.85 2.04 13.68
N LYS A 146 28.84 2.84 13.24
CA LYS A 146 30.12 2.98 13.92
C LYS A 146 29.97 3.70 15.26
N THR A 147 29.24 4.81 15.29
CA THR A 147 28.93 5.55 16.54
C THR A 147 28.27 4.62 17.56
N LEU A 148 27.25 3.87 17.13
CA LEU A 148 26.56 2.90 17.98
C LEU A 148 27.50 1.81 18.53
N ALA A 149 28.40 1.28 17.69
CA ALA A 149 29.38 0.27 18.09
C ALA A 149 30.46 0.81 19.05
N ASP A 150 30.80 2.10 18.93
CA ASP A 150 31.73 2.78 19.85
C ASP A 150 31.05 3.07 21.20
N ASP A 151 29.74 3.34 21.22
CA ASP A 151 28.94 3.59 22.42
C ASP A 151 28.71 2.34 23.28
N HIS A 152 28.53 1.16 22.66
CA HIS A 152 28.30 -0.07 23.41
C HIS A 152 28.83 -1.33 22.70
N PRO A 153 29.61 -2.20 23.39
CA PRO A 153 30.21 -3.40 22.79
C PRO A 153 29.22 -4.39 22.16
N LEU A 154 27.97 -4.42 22.62
CA LEU A 154 26.90 -5.26 22.05
C LEU A 154 26.70 -5.03 20.55
N PHE A 155 26.90 -3.80 20.08
CA PHE A 155 26.66 -3.43 18.68
C PHE A 155 27.92 -3.58 17.82
N LYS A 156 29.04 -4.01 18.43
CA LYS A 156 30.28 -4.22 17.71
C LYS A 156 30.26 -5.55 16.98
N LEU A 157 30.17 -5.47 15.66
CA LEU A 157 30.18 -6.63 14.79
C LEU A 157 31.60 -7.08 14.41
N PRO A 158 31.80 -8.39 14.16
CA PRO A 158 33.00 -8.87 13.48
C PRO A 158 33.19 -8.17 12.13
N SER A 159 34.44 -7.93 11.74
CA SER A 159 34.76 -7.20 10.50
C SER A 159 34.18 -7.88 9.24
N GLY A 160 34.11 -9.23 9.24
CA GLY A 160 33.52 -10.00 8.14
C GLY A 160 32.02 -9.71 7.98
N ASP A 161 31.29 -9.77 9.08
CA ASP A 161 29.83 -9.58 9.15
C ASP A 161 29.47 -8.14 8.78
N LEU A 162 30.16 -7.15 9.35
CA LEU A 162 29.98 -5.74 9.00
C LEU A 162 30.27 -5.48 7.51
N LYS A 163 31.27 -6.13 6.93
CA LYS A 163 31.58 -6.03 5.49
C LYS A 163 30.50 -6.71 4.63
N ALA A 164 29.88 -7.79 5.09
CA ALA A 164 28.77 -8.43 4.39
C ALA A 164 27.52 -7.55 4.42
N LEU A 165 27.20 -6.98 5.58
CA LEU A 165 26.07 -6.08 5.78
C LEU A 165 26.20 -4.80 4.96
N ASN A 166 27.38 -4.18 4.97
CA ASN A 166 27.67 -2.99 4.15
C ASN A 166 27.53 -3.26 2.64
N ARG A 167 27.83 -4.48 2.18
CA ARG A 167 27.62 -4.86 0.78
C ARG A 167 26.14 -5.01 0.47
N PHE A 168 25.39 -5.67 1.36
CA PHE A 168 23.94 -5.78 1.24
C PHE A 168 23.26 -4.42 1.13
N TRP A 169 23.56 -3.48 2.03
CA TRP A 169 23.00 -2.13 1.97
C TRP A 169 23.38 -1.39 0.69
N ALA A 170 24.65 -1.49 0.26
CA ALA A 170 25.09 -0.87 -0.99
C ALA A 170 24.32 -1.41 -2.20
N ASP A 171 24.10 -2.72 -2.26
CA ASP A 171 23.40 -3.37 -3.36
C ASP A 171 21.92 -2.97 -3.38
N ILE A 172 21.23 -2.98 -2.23
CA ILE A 172 19.84 -2.54 -2.12
C ILE A 172 19.68 -1.07 -2.50
N LEU A 173 20.47 -0.18 -1.91
CA LEU A 173 20.39 1.25 -2.20
C LEU A 173 20.67 1.53 -3.68
N LYS A 174 21.61 0.81 -4.31
CA LYS A 174 21.88 0.92 -5.75
C LYS A 174 20.66 0.53 -6.60
N LYS A 175 19.95 -0.54 -6.24
CA LYS A 175 18.72 -0.95 -6.93
C LYS A 175 17.58 0.06 -6.73
N CYS A 176 17.50 0.70 -5.57
CA CYS A 176 16.50 1.70 -5.25
C CYS A 176 16.88 3.13 -5.65
N LYS A 177 18.00 3.32 -6.37
CA LYS A 177 18.51 4.65 -6.71
C LYS A 177 17.41 5.53 -7.33
N ASN A 178 17.29 6.75 -6.83
CA ASN A 178 16.32 7.76 -7.24
C ASN A 178 14.84 7.42 -6.96
N GLN A 179 14.54 6.34 -6.23
CA GLN A 179 13.18 6.09 -5.74
C GLN A 179 12.92 6.92 -4.47
N HIS A 180 11.65 7.22 -4.21
CA HIS A 180 11.22 7.91 -3.00
C HIS A 180 10.77 6.92 -1.93
N HIS A 181 11.30 7.02 -0.70
CA HIS A 181 10.92 6.16 0.42
C HIS A 181 10.68 6.96 1.69
N ASP A 182 9.73 6.52 2.51
CA ASP A 182 9.56 7.03 3.86
C ASP A 182 10.51 6.28 4.83
N ALA A 183 10.38 6.54 6.13
CA ALA A 183 11.22 5.91 7.13
C ALA A 183 10.98 4.39 7.22
N ASP A 184 9.71 3.97 7.28
CA ASP A 184 9.33 2.56 7.44
C ASP A 184 9.83 1.71 6.27
N ASP A 185 9.56 2.16 5.03
CA ASP A 185 9.98 1.43 3.83
C ASP A 185 11.50 1.41 3.71
N LEU A 186 12.18 2.51 4.02
CA LEU A 186 13.65 2.56 4.01
C LEU A 186 14.23 1.54 5.01
N ALA A 187 13.69 1.51 6.23
CA ALA A 187 14.14 0.60 7.27
C ALA A 187 13.94 -0.87 6.86
N GLU A 188 12.74 -1.22 6.39
CA GLU A 188 12.44 -2.60 5.96
C GLU A 188 13.30 -3.02 4.75
N MET A 189 13.51 -2.14 3.78
CA MET A 189 14.39 -2.44 2.63
C MET A 189 15.83 -2.74 3.04
N LEU A 190 16.34 -2.04 4.06
CA LEU A 190 17.70 -2.19 4.56
C LEU A 190 17.83 -3.32 5.59
N ASP A 191 16.73 -3.94 6.01
CA ASP A 191 16.72 -5.07 6.92
C ASP A 191 16.98 -6.39 6.18
N PRO A 192 18.13 -7.06 6.40
CA PRO A 192 18.43 -8.33 5.74
C PRO A 192 17.56 -9.50 6.24
N PHE A 193 16.84 -9.35 7.34
CA PHE A 193 16.06 -10.41 8.00
C PHE A 193 14.55 -10.32 7.75
N ILE A 194 14.12 -9.29 7.02
CA ILE A 194 12.71 -9.00 6.74
C ILE A 194 12.05 -10.09 5.89
N VAL A 195 12.81 -10.69 4.95
CA VAL A 195 12.30 -11.75 4.07
C VAL A 195 12.33 -13.08 4.81
N GLU A 196 11.14 -13.61 5.10
CA GLU A 196 10.97 -14.75 6.02
C GLU A 196 11.73 -16.00 5.56
N ALA A 197 11.60 -16.38 4.29
CA ALA A 197 12.27 -17.57 3.74
C ALA A 197 13.80 -17.45 3.69
N GLU A 198 14.34 -16.23 3.67
CA GLU A 198 15.78 -15.99 3.61
C GLU A 198 16.43 -15.85 4.99
N ARG A 199 15.61 -15.77 6.06
CA ARG A 199 16.06 -15.39 7.40
C ARG A 199 17.16 -16.31 7.96
N VAL A 200 17.09 -17.61 7.70
CA VAL A 200 18.12 -18.57 8.13
C VAL A 200 19.47 -18.30 7.46
N GLU A 201 19.47 -18.10 6.14
CA GLU A 201 20.69 -17.81 5.39
C GLU A 201 21.22 -16.42 5.72
N ALA A 202 20.33 -15.44 5.94
CA ALA A 202 20.69 -14.11 6.39
C ALA A 202 21.42 -14.15 7.74
N LYS A 203 20.93 -14.92 8.73
CA LYS A 203 21.62 -15.10 10.02
C LYS A 203 23.03 -15.64 9.85
N LYS A 204 23.19 -16.66 9.00
CA LYS A 204 24.49 -17.26 8.71
C LYS A 204 25.43 -16.27 8.00
N ARG A 205 24.90 -15.43 7.13
CA ARG A 205 25.67 -14.50 6.28
C ARG A 205 26.08 -13.21 6.99
N TYR A 206 25.20 -12.68 7.83
CA TYR A 206 25.38 -11.39 8.50
C TYR A 206 25.67 -11.50 9.99
N GLY A 207 25.72 -12.73 10.52
CA GLY A 207 25.99 -13.04 11.92
C GLY A 207 24.70 -13.18 12.74
N GLU A 208 24.63 -14.20 13.60
CA GLU A 208 23.49 -14.45 14.49
C GLU A 208 23.27 -13.28 15.47
N GLN A 209 24.37 -12.64 15.91
CA GLN A 209 24.33 -11.49 16.80
C GLN A 209 23.45 -10.36 16.25
N CYS A 210 23.46 -10.12 14.93
CA CYS A 210 22.61 -9.09 14.31
C CYS A 210 21.10 -9.40 14.40
N PHE A 211 20.76 -10.69 14.54
CA PHE A 211 19.38 -11.15 14.64
C PHE A 211 18.86 -11.22 16.09
N GLU A 212 19.75 -11.15 17.07
CA GLU A 212 19.35 -11.24 18.47
C GLU A 212 18.45 -10.05 18.87
N PRO A 213 17.34 -10.29 19.58
CA PRO A 213 16.57 -9.21 20.16
C PRO A 213 17.42 -8.38 21.11
N LEU A 214 17.11 -7.09 21.20
CA LEU A 214 17.80 -6.22 22.13
C LEU A 214 17.57 -6.71 23.58
N PRO A 215 18.64 -6.93 24.37
CA PRO A 215 18.47 -7.29 25.77
C PRO A 215 17.66 -6.23 26.52
N ALA A 216 16.77 -6.63 27.43
CA ALA A 216 15.93 -5.70 28.20
C ALA A 216 16.74 -4.62 28.96
N THR A 217 17.97 -4.95 29.36
CA THR A 217 18.91 -4.00 29.99
C THR A 217 19.35 -2.86 29.08
N GLN A 218 19.15 -3.01 27.77
CA GLN A 218 19.53 -2.07 26.73
C GLN A 218 18.32 -1.47 26.01
N ALA A 219 17.09 -1.70 26.49
CA ALA A 219 15.84 -1.14 25.93
C ALA A 219 15.88 0.39 25.74
N LYS A 220 16.73 1.11 26.47
CA LYS A 220 16.93 2.56 26.32
C LYS A 220 17.52 3.00 24.97
N TYR A 221 18.15 2.11 24.20
CA TYR A 221 18.82 2.48 22.96
C TYR A 221 17.85 2.67 21.79
N PHE A 222 16.76 1.90 21.77
CA PHE A 222 15.79 1.94 20.69
C PHE A 222 14.38 2.13 21.21
N GLN A 223 13.58 2.91 20.49
CA GLN A 223 12.15 3.02 20.79
C GLN A 223 11.44 1.70 20.52
N ASP A 224 10.40 1.40 21.30
CA ASP A 224 9.55 0.22 21.05
C ASP A 224 8.91 0.31 19.66
N ARG A 225 8.83 -0.84 18.99
CA ARG A 225 8.16 -0.95 17.69
C ARG A 225 6.66 -0.73 17.83
N ASP A 226 6.06 -0.16 16.79
CA ASP A 226 4.60 -0.12 16.62
C ASP A 226 4.01 -1.53 16.83
N PRO A 227 3.12 -1.73 17.83
CA PRO A 227 2.49 -3.03 18.09
C PRO A 227 1.69 -3.59 16.91
N GLU A 228 1.28 -2.75 15.95
CA GLU A 228 0.57 -3.17 14.75
C GLU A 228 1.48 -3.80 13.69
N SER A 229 2.81 -3.64 13.81
CA SER A 229 3.75 -4.24 12.89
C SER A 229 3.84 -5.76 13.10
N GLN A 230 3.64 -6.54 12.03
CA GLN A 230 3.58 -8.00 12.09
C GLN A 230 4.90 -8.71 11.73
N ASP A 231 5.99 -7.96 11.58
CA ASP A 231 7.25 -8.46 10.99
C ASP A 231 8.05 -9.35 11.94
N TYR A 232 7.95 -8.99 13.22
CA TYR A 232 8.57 -9.68 14.34
C TYR A 232 7.54 -9.82 15.45
N SER A 233 7.54 -10.96 16.14
CA SER A 233 6.73 -11.12 17.35
C SER A 233 7.15 -10.11 18.42
N SER A 234 6.24 -9.79 19.35
CA SER A 234 6.51 -8.86 20.44
C SER A 234 7.79 -9.22 21.20
N GLY A 235 8.70 -8.25 21.33
CA GLY A 235 10.00 -8.44 21.99
C GLY A 235 10.99 -9.33 21.24
N GLN A 236 10.72 -9.68 19.98
CA GLN A 236 11.59 -10.49 19.12
C GLN A 236 12.18 -9.70 17.95
N GLU A 237 11.97 -8.38 17.89
CA GLU A 237 12.62 -7.52 16.89
C GLU A 237 14.14 -7.58 17.07
N PRO A 238 14.91 -8.00 16.03
CA PRO A 238 16.36 -7.92 16.05
C PRO A 238 16.84 -6.51 16.35
N TRP A 239 17.89 -6.37 17.17
CA TRP A 239 18.41 -5.02 17.46
C TRP A 239 18.85 -4.29 16.19
N LEU A 240 19.31 -5.02 15.16
CA LEU A 240 19.69 -4.40 13.88
C LEU A 240 18.47 -3.79 13.18
N ALA A 241 17.32 -4.46 13.21
CA ALA A 241 16.08 -3.94 12.64
C ALA A 241 15.60 -2.70 13.42
N ALA A 242 15.71 -2.73 14.75
CA ALA A 242 15.40 -1.57 15.61
C ALA A 242 16.32 -0.38 15.33
N PHE A 243 17.62 -0.63 15.13
CA PHE A 243 18.59 0.39 14.71
C PHE A 243 18.20 1.01 13.37
N LEU A 244 17.92 0.19 12.35
CA LEU A 244 17.56 0.67 11.02
C LEU A 244 16.29 1.51 11.03
N ARG A 245 15.28 1.10 11.80
CA ARG A 245 14.04 1.86 11.97
C ARG A 245 14.30 3.23 12.58
N GLN A 246 14.95 3.29 13.73
CA GLN A 246 15.22 4.56 14.39
C GLN A 246 16.15 5.47 13.58
N TRP A 247 17.14 4.90 12.91
CA TRP A 247 18.02 5.63 12.01
C TRP A 247 17.25 6.19 10.80
N ALA A 248 16.39 5.38 10.18
CA ALA A 248 15.61 5.82 9.01
C ALA A 248 14.62 6.91 9.38
N GLU A 249 13.95 6.81 10.54
CA GLU A 249 13.09 7.87 11.09
C GLU A 249 13.84 9.19 11.24
N ALA A 250 15.01 9.16 11.90
CA ALA A 250 15.84 10.34 12.10
C ALA A 250 16.33 10.93 10.76
N TYR A 251 16.81 10.07 9.86
CA TYR A 251 17.34 10.50 8.56
C TYR A 251 16.26 11.11 7.67
N VAL A 252 15.06 10.51 7.62
CA VAL A 252 13.93 11.05 6.86
C VAL A 252 13.42 12.36 7.48
N LEU A 253 13.43 12.48 8.81
CA LEU A 253 13.08 13.73 9.47
C LEU A 253 14.05 14.87 9.13
N GLU A 254 15.35 14.58 9.05
CA GLU A 254 16.39 15.57 8.78
C GLU A 254 16.53 15.91 7.28
N CYS A 255 16.53 14.89 6.42
CA CYS A 255 16.86 15.01 5.01
C CYS A 255 15.64 14.90 4.08
N GLY A 256 14.47 14.56 4.62
CA GLY A 256 13.28 14.32 3.84
C GLY A 256 12.67 15.57 3.27
N THR A 257 11.96 15.39 2.16
CA THR A 257 11.14 16.40 1.53
C THR A 257 9.69 15.96 1.57
N THR A 258 8.80 16.92 1.77
CA THR A 258 7.37 16.68 1.69
C THR A 258 6.98 16.45 0.23
N GLU A 259 6.52 15.25 -0.10
CA GLU A 259 6.03 14.92 -1.44
C GLU A 259 4.57 14.41 -1.36
N PRO A 260 3.77 14.61 -2.42
CA PRO A 260 2.46 13.98 -2.51
C PRO A 260 2.58 12.45 -2.48
N ALA A 261 1.64 11.78 -1.80
CA ALA A 261 1.62 10.31 -1.66
C ALA A 261 1.80 9.54 -2.98
N PHE A 262 1.37 10.10 -4.12
CA PHE A 262 1.45 9.41 -5.41
C PHE A 262 2.85 9.40 -6.05
N LYS A 263 3.79 10.24 -5.61
CA LYS A 263 5.19 10.23 -6.12
C LYS A 263 6.07 9.20 -5.41
N TRP A 264 5.51 8.48 -4.47
CA TRP A 264 6.23 7.63 -3.57
C TRP A 264 6.51 6.26 -4.19
N GLY A 265 7.72 5.74 -4.00
CA GLY A 265 8.30 4.64 -4.78
C GLY A 265 8.57 4.95 -6.26
N VAL A 266 8.00 6.02 -6.82
CA VAL A 266 8.19 6.42 -8.22
C VAL A 266 9.61 6.97 -8.39
N LEU A 267 10.24 6.68 -9.52
CA LEU A 267 11.54 7.27 -9.88
C LEU A 267 11.41 8.79 -9.95
N ALA A 268 12.34 9.50 -9.31
CA ALA A 268 12.43 10.95 -9.44
C ALA A 268 12.53 11.34 -10.93
N PRO A 269 11.75 12.32 -11.42
CA PRO A 269 11.74 12.69 -12.83
C PRO A 269 13.12 13.18 -13.29
N GLY A 270 13.58 12.73 -14.47
CA GLY A 270 14.65 13.41 -15.22
C GLY A 270 16.01 12.72 -15.32
N GLN A 271 16.15 11.42 -15.00
CA GLN A 271 17.36 10.66 -15.30
C GLN A 271 17.03 9.29 -15.92
N ASN A 272 16.58 9.32 -17.17
CA ASN A 272 16.47 8.14 -18.01
C ASN A 272 17.83 7.91 -18.71
N ASP A 273 18.62 6.99 -18.19
CA ASP A 273 19.39 6.11 -19.07
C ASP A 273 18.62 4.77 -19.06
N ASP A 274 18.07 4.41 -20.23
CA ASP A 274 17.46 3.12 -20.56
C ASP A 274 16.17 2.71 -19.83
N ASN A 275 15.04 3.27 -20.30
CA ASN A 275 13.77 2.61 -20.66
C ASN A 275 13.20 1.41 -19.84
N ILE A 276 13.57 1.24 -18.57
CA ILE A 276 12.87 0.35 -17.64
C ILE A 276 12.60 1.16 -16.38
N MET A 277 11.36 1.64 -16.27
CA MET A 277 10.74 2.10 -15.02
C MET A 277 10.61 0.93 -14.01
N SER A 278 11.71 0.27 -13.68
CA SER A 278 11.74 -0.81 -12.70
C SER A 278 11.90 -0.20 -11.32
N MET A 279 10.76 0.08 -10.67
CA MET A 279 10.73 0.21 -9.24
C MET A 279 11.13 -1.14 -8.64
N TYR A 280 12.10 -1.14 -7.74
CA TYR A 280 12.59 -2.36 -7.10
C TYR A 280 11.93 -2.51 -5.75
N TRP A 281 11.08 -3.54 -5.62
CA TRP A 281 10.47 -3.93 -4.36
C TRP A 281 10.69 -5.43 -4.16
N ARG A 282 11.16 -5.80 -2.97
CA ARG A 282 11.32 -7.21 -2.60
C ARG A 282 9.98 -7.73 -2.06
N VAL A 283 9.64 -8.98 -2.34
CA VAL A 283 8.57 -9.65 -1.62
C VAL A 283 9.11 -10.05 -0.25
N LYS A 284 8.34 -9.71 0.77
CA LYS A 284 8.57 -9.99 2.18
C LYS A 284 8.20 -11.44 2.50
N ARG A 285 7.00 -11.86 2.09
CA ARG A 285 6.50 -13.24 2.23
C ARG A 285 5.38 -13.54 1.23
N ILE A 286 5.13 -14.83 1.04
CA ILE A 286 3.98 -15.34 0.30
C ILE A 286 2.88 -15.67 1.30
N LEU A 287 1.76 -14.98 1.20
CA LEU A 287 0.59 -15.12 2.08
C LEU A 287 -0.33 -16.26 1.67
N GLY A 288 -0.26 -16.67 0.40
CA GLY A 288 -1.14 -17.69 -0.15
C GLY A 288 -0.82 -18.00 -1.60
N HIS A 289 -1.49 -19.00 -2.15
CA HIS A 289 -1.38 -19.34 -3.57
C HIS A 289 -2.71 -19.84 -4.11
N ARG A 290 -2.88 -19.77 -5.43
CA ARG A 290 -3.98 -20.41 -6.17
C ARG A 290 -3.50 -20.90 -7.52
N LYS A 291 -4.15 -21.95 -8.04
CA LYS A 291 -3.95 -22.40 -9.42
C LYS A 291 -5.05 -21.80 -10.30
N ASP A 292 -4.66 -21.18 -11.41
CA ASP A 292 -5.57 -20.68 -12.44
C ASP A 292 -5.21 -21.34 -13.77
N GLY A 293 -5.98 -22.37 -14.14
CA GLY A 293 -5.61 -23.29 -15.22
C GLY A 293 -4.31 -24.05 -14.90
N GLU A 294 -3.28 -23.82 -15.71
CA GLU A 294 -1.94 -24.40 -15.50
C GLU A 294 -0.96 -23.45 -14.78
N VAL A 295 -1.37 -22.22 -14.47
CA VAL A 295 -0.49 -21.20 -13.90
C VAL A 295 -0.72 -21.06 -12.39
N TRP A 296 0.35 -21.16 -11.62
CA TRP A 296 0.34 -20.82 -10.20
C TRP A 296 0.45 -19.30 -10.03
N LYS A 297 -0.46 -18.76 -9.22
CA LYS A 297 -0.48 -17.37 -8.78
C LYS A 297 -0.26 -17.32 -7.28
N TYR A 298 0.61 -16.44 -6.82
CA TYR A 298 0.97 -16.25 -5.42
C TYR A 298 0.44 -14.92 -4.91
N TYR A 299 -0.12 -14.93 -3.72
CA TYR A 299 -0.48 -13.74 -2.97
C TYR A 299 0.74 -13.32 -2.17
N VAL A 300 1.31 -12.15 -2.49
CA VAL A 300 2.58 -11.70 -1.95
C VAL A 300 2.40 -10.44 -1.12
N GLU A 301 3.12 -10.36 0.00
CA GLU A 301 3.30 -9.14 0.75
C GLU A 301 4.65 -8.53 0.37
N TRP A 302 4.68 -7.24 0.06
CA TRP A 302 5.91 -6.54 -0.28
C TRP A 302 6.64 -6.06 0.97
N VAL A 303 7.96 -5.86 0.84
CA VAL A 303 8.73 -5.09 1.82
C VAL A 303 8.23 -3.65 1.76
N GLY A 304 7.88 -3.08 2.92
CA GLY A 304 7.21 -1.78 3.04
C GLY A 304 5.72 -1.89 3.36
N LYS A 305 5.19 -0.95 4.16
CA LYS A 305 3.88 -1.06 4.85
C LYS A 305 2.67 -0.75 3.95
N ARG A 306 2.88 -0.29 2.72
CA ARG A 306 1.84 0.47 2.00
C ARG A 306 1.20 -0.22 0.80
N TRP A 307 1.69 -1.40 0.42
CA TRP A 307 1.09 -2.15 -0.69
C TRP A 307 0.10 -3.18 -0.14
N PRO A 308 -1.17 -3.18 -0.59
CA PRO A 308 -2.03 -4.32 -0.32
C PRO A 308 -1.38 -5.57 -0.94
N PRO A 309 -1.60 -6.75 -0.34
CA PRO A 309 -1.15 -8.00 -0.93
C PRO A 309 -1.49 -8.10 -2.41
N GLU A 310 -0.51 -8.47 -3.23
CA GLU A 310 -0.66 -8.54 -4.69
C GLU A 310 -0.68 -9.98 -5.17
N VAL A 311 -1.36 -10.23 -6.29
CA VAL A 311 -1.37 -11.54 -6.96
C VAL A 311 -0.35 -11.53 -8.08
N MET A 312 0.75 -12.27 -7.89
CA MET A 312 1.85 -12.37 -8.85
C MET A 312 1.90 -13.76 -9.49
N ARG A 313 2.33 -13.88 -10.75
CA ARG A 313 2.63 -15.19 -11.34
C ARG A 313 4.01 -15.65 -10.89
N ALA A 314 4.22 -16.96 -10.85
CA ALA A 314 5.54 -17.54 -10.54
C ALA A 314 6.67 -16.93 -11.37
N GLU A 315 6.41 -16.74 -12.67
CA GLU A 315 7.34 -16.18 -13.66
C GLU A 315 7.64 -14.69 -13.45
N ASP A 316 6.83 -13.96 -12.69
CA ASP A 316 7.10 -12.57 -12.36
C ASP A 316 7.96 -12.44 -11.09
N LEU A 317 8.21 -13.55 -10.38
CA LEU A 317 8.98 -13.63 -9.12
C LEU A 317 10.40 -14.21 -9.33
N VAL A 318 10.99 -14.06 -10.51
CA VAL A 318 12.28 -14.65 -10.88
C VAL A 318 13.41 -14.27 -9.91
N GLU A 319 13.46 -13.01 -9.48
CA GLU A 319 14.48 -12.53 -8.54
C GLU A 319 14.30 -13.09 -7.11
N GLN A 320 13.17 -13.73 -6.84
CA GLN A 320 12.76 -14.25 -5.53
C GLN A 320 12.44 -15.75 -5.61
N GLN A 321 13.08 -16.45 -6.53
CA GLN A 321 12.89 -17.88 -6.73
C GLN A 321 13.16 -18.69 -5.45
N ALA A 322 14.07 -18.24 -4.59
CA ALA A 322 14.33 -18.89 -3.30
C ALA A 322 13.10 -18.86 -2.38
N LEU A 323 12.42 -17.70 -2.28
CA LEU A 323 11.18 -17.53 -1.53
C LEU A 323 10.06 -18.42 -2.10
N VAL A 324 9.87 -18.40 -3.42
CA VAL A 324 8.85 -19.22 -4.09
C VAL A 324 9.13 -20.71 -3.90
N SER A 325 10.39 -21.13 -3.98
CA SER A 325 10.76 -22.55 -3.84
C SER A 325 10.55 -23.04 -2.41
N ALA A 326 10.97 -22.26 -1.40
CA ALA A 326 10.75 -22.59 0.00
C ALA A 326 9.25 -22.69 0.33
N TYR A 327 8.46 -21.73 -0.16
CA TYR A 327 7.00 -21.74 0.02
C TYR A 327 6.35 -22.97 -0.64
N ASN A 328 6.77 -23.31 -1.87
CA ASN A 328 6.23 -24.45 -2.60
C ASN A 328 6.55 -25.78 -1.90
N GLU A 329 7.77 -25.93 -1.37
CA GLU A 329 8.16 -27.10 -0.61
C GLU A 329 7.30 -27.27 0.65
N GLU A 330 7.11 -26.20 1.42
CA GLU A 330 6.29 -26.20 2.63
C GLU A 330 4.82 -26.57 2.35
N HIS A 331 4.28 -26.11 1.22
CA HIS A 331 2.86 -26.27 0.86
C HIS A 331 2.61 -27.47 -0.08
N GLY A 332 3.63 -28.27 -0.41
CA GLY A 332 3.49 -29.43 -1.29
C GLY A 332 3.10 -29.06 -2.74
N ILE A 333 3.42 -27.84 -3.17
CA ILE A 333 3.18 -27.38 -4.53
C ILE A 333 4.26 -27.98 -5.42
N ALA A 334 3.86 -28.89 -6.32
CA ALA A 334 4.78 -29.47 -7.28
C ALA A 334 5.44 -28.34 -8.09
N THR A 335 6.74 -28.16 -7.92
CA THR A 335 7.53 -27.30 -8.78
C THR A 335 7.40 -27.86 -10.19
N LEU A 336 6.68 -27.16 -11.06
CA LEU A 336 6.83 -27.35 -12.50
C LEU A 336 8.31 -27.11 -12.74
N HIS A 337 9.08 -28.20 -12.87
CA HIS A 337 10.48 -28.12 -13.22
C HIS A 337 10.56 -27.16 -14.40
N ASN A 338 11.35 -26.09 -14.23
CA ASN A 338 11.86 -25.32 -15.34
C ASN A 338 12.39 -26.36 -16.33
N LYS A 339 11.61 -26.67 -17.37
CA LYS A 339 12.19 -27.08 -18.63
C LYS A 339 13.00 -25.85 -19.04
N ILE A 340 14.24 -25.82 -18.57
CA ILE A 340 15.30 -25.12 -19.24
C ILE A 340 15.21 -25.70 -20.64
N ILE A 341 14.61 -24.94 -21.55
CA ILE A 341 14.74 -25.21 -22.96
C ILE A 341 16.21 -24.92 -23.21
N GLU A 342 17.03 -25.97 -23.12
CA GLU A 342 18.32 -26.00 -23.79
C GLU A 342 18.00 -25.71 -25.25
N LEU A 343 18.24 -24.48 -25.66
CA LEU A 343 18.31 -24.13 -27.07
C LEU A 343 19.56 -24.84 -27.58
N ASP A 344 19.36 -26.03 -28.13
CA ASP A 344 20.36 -26.73 -28.92
C ASP A 344 20.83 -25.79 -30.06
N GLU A 345 22.15 -25.74 -30.23
CA GLU A 345 22.93 -24.90 -31.16
C GLU A 345 22.51 -24.97 -32.63
#